data_AF-A0A3A5M6Y2-F1
#
_entry.id   AF-A0A3A5M6Y2-F1
#
_cell.length_a   1.000
_cell.length_b   1.000
_cell.length_c   1.000
_cell.angle_alpha   90.00
_cell.angle_beta   90.00
_cell.angle_gamma   90.00
#
_symmetry.space_group_name_H-M   'P 1'
#
loop_
_entity.id
_entity.type
_entity.pdbx_description
1 polymer ?
#
loop_
_entity_poly.entity_id
_entity_poly.type
_entity_poly.pdbx_seq_one_letter_code
_entity_poly.pdbx_strand_id
1 'polypeptide(L)' 'MSHDDSDEALRALITDVMRQGHISTHGLWAYYFSIGGNIDEVEVDAYLHGLMPLPVLDEELLAVAVAEMYADT' A
#
# COMPACT_ATOMS: atom_id res chain seq x y z
N MET A 1 11.66 -19.11 0.21
CA MET A 1 11.20 -17.72 0.18
C MET A 1 10.75 -17.41 1.58
N SER A 2 11.49 -16.56 2.29
CA SER A 2 11.07 -16.12 3.63
C SER A 2 9.80 -15.27 3.47
N HIS A 3 8.94 -15.20 4.50
CA HIS A 3 7.76 -14.31 4.49
C HIS A 3 8.21 -12.86 4.22
N ASP A 4 9.31 -12.44 4.85
CA ASP A 4 10.00 -11.16 4.62
C ASP A 4 10.32 -10.83 3.15
N ASP A 5 10.68 -11.83 2.32
CA ASP A 5 11.05 -11.58 0.93
C ASP A 5 9.83 -11.18 0.08
N SER A 6 8.64 -11.71 0.43
CA SER A 6 7.39 -11.44 -0.26
C SER A 6 6.83 -10.08 0.11
N ASP A 7 6.88 -9.71 1.39
CA ASP A 7 6.36 -8.44 1.91
C ASP A 7 7.17 -7.26 1.34
N GLU A 8 8.50 -7.42 1.26
CA GLU A 8 9.39 -6.46 0.58
C GLU A 8 9.01 -6.28 -0.90
N ALA A 9 8.77 -7.38 -1.61
CA ALA A 9 8.41 -7.35 -3.02
C ALA A 9 7.04 -6.70 -3.25
N LEU A 10 6.07 -6.96 -2.37
CA LEU A 10 4.74 -6.36 -2.42
C LEU A 10 4.80 -4.85 -2.18
N ARG A 11 5.52 -4.43 -1.13
CA ARG A 11 5.75 -3.00 -0.86
C ARG A 11 6.40 -2.32 -2.06
N ALA A 12 7.46 -2.91 -2.63
CA ALA A 12 8.15 -2.36 -3.79
C ALA A 12 7.22 -2.19 -5.00
N LEU A 13 6.31 -3.15 -5.23
CA LEU A 13 5.29 -3.07 -6.26
C LEU A 13 4.32 -1.90 -6.00
N ILE A 14 3.78 -1.79 -4.79
CA ILE A 14 2.86 -0.71 -4.40
C ILE A 14 3.51 0.65 -4.68
N THR A 15 4.72 0.87 -4.18
CA THR A 15 5.43 2.15 -4.34
C THR A 15 5.76 2.47 -5.80
N ASP A 16 5.99 1.45 -6.63
CA ASP A 16 6.22 1.65 -8.07
C ASP A 16 4.95 2.05 -8.80
N VAL A 17 3.82 1.38 -8.54
CA VAL A 17 2.52 1.75 -9.13
C VAL A 17 2.12 3.15 -8.68
N MET A 18 2.32 3.50 -7.40
CA MET A 18 2.06 4.86 -6.91
C MET A 18 2.85 5.91 -7.71
N ARG A 19 4.14 5.64 -7.96
CA ARG A 19 5.01 6.53 -8.73
C ARG A 19 4.53 6.68 -10.17
N GLN A 20 4.13 5.60 -10.82
CA GLN A 20 3.62 5.61 -12.20
C GLN A 20 2.29 6.37 -12.30
N GLY A 21 1.37 6.13 -11.36
CA GLY A 21 0.04 6.76 -11.31
C GLY A 21 -0.01 8.15 -10.68
N HIS A 22 1.12 8.70 -10.21
CA HIS A 22 1.16 9.95 -9.43
C HIS A 22 0.23 9.92 -8.20
N ILE A 23 0.06 8.75 -7.60
CA ILE A 23 -0.79 8.53 -6.42
C ILE A 23 -0.02 8.99 -5.19
N SER A 24 -0.62 9.88 -4.41
CA SER A 24 -0.06 10.33 -3.13
C SER A 24 -0.34 9.31 -2.02
N THR A 25 0.48 9.30 -0.96
CA THR A 25 0.23 8.48 0.24
C THR A 25 -1.16 8.74 0.81
N HIS A 26 -1.54 10.01 0.94
CA HIS A 26 -2.88 10.38 1.40
C HIS A 26 -3.99 9.82 0.52
N GLY A 27 -3.81 9.87 -0.81
CA GLY A 27 -4.79 9.32 -1.75
C GLY A 27 -4.94 7.81 -1.63
N LEU A 28 -3.82 7.09 -1.54
CA LEU A 28 -3.82 5.65 -1.32
C LEU A 28 -4.50 5.29 0.00
N TRP A 29 -4.11 5.96 1.10
CA TRP A 29 -4.69 5.74 2.42
C TRP A 29 -6.20 6.02 2.43
N ALA A 30 -6.65 7.13 1.84
CA ALA A 30 -8.07 7.49 1.79
C ALA A 30 -8.90 6.43 1.04
N TYR A 31 -8.39 5.90 -0.07
CA TYR A 31 -9.06 4.84 -0.80
C TYR A 31 -9.07 3.53 -0.02
N TYR A 32 -7.92 3.08 0.49
CA TYR A 32 -7.77 1.93 1.36
C TYR A 32 -8.74 1.96 2.55
N PHE A 33 -8.85 3.10 3.22
CA PHE A 33 -9.78 3.30 4.34
C PHE A 33 -11.24 3.18 3.89
N SER A 34 -11.57 3.69 2.70
CA SER A 34 -12.93 3.60 2.15
C SER A 34 -13.38 2.17 1.82
N ILE A 35 -12.44 1.26 1.53
CA ILE A 35 -12.71 -0.15 1.18
C ILE A 35 -12.57 -1.11 2.38
N GLY A 36 -12.48 -0.57 3.60
CA GLY A 36 -12.49 -1.36 4.85
C GLY A 36 -11.16 -1.43 5.58
N GLY A 37 -10.15 -0.71 5.11
CA GLY A 37 -8.90 -0.49 5.85
C GLY A 37 -9.15 0.24 7.16
N ASN A 38 -8.37 -0.08 8.20
CA ASN A 38 -8.51 0.54 9.52
C ASN A 38 -7.20 1.13 10.08
N ILE A 39 -6.10 0.98 9.35
CA ILE A 39 -4.78 1.46 9.75
C ILE A 39 -4.67 2.97 9.48
N ASP A 40 -3.99 3.67 10.38
CA ASP A 40 -3.81 5.13 10.29
C ASP A 40 -2.86 5.51 9.13
N GLU A 41 -3.03 6.73 8.60
CA GLU A 41 -2.21 7.25 7.48
C GLU A 41 -0.71 7.21 7.80
N VAL A 42 -0.35 7.46 9.06
CA VAL A 42 1.05 7.46 9.53
C VAL A 42 1.66 6.05 9.49
N GLU A 43 0.88 5.02 9.83
CA GLU A 43 1.32 3.63 9.78
C GLU A 43 1.45 3.13 8.35
N VAL A 44 0.53 3.55 7.45
CA VAL A 44 0.65 3.30 6.01
C VAL A 44 1.90 3.97 5.44
N ASP A 45 2.18 5.23 5.80
CA ASP A 45 3.39 5.92 5.36
C ASP A 45 4.67 5.23 5.87
N ALA A 46 4.68 4.79 7.13
CA ALA A 46 5.79 4.06 7.72
C ALA A 46 6.02 2.71 7.01
N TYR A 47 4.95 2.01 6.66
CA TYR A 47 5.01 0.79 5.86
C TYR A 47 5.63 1.04 4.50
N LEU A 48 5.15 2.03 3.74
CA LEU A 48 5.67 2.35 2.39
C LEU A 48 7.16 2.72 2.40
N HIS A 49 7.66 3.27 3.50
CA HIS A 49 9.08 3.58 3.72
C HIS A 49 9.90 2.42 4.31
N GLY A 50 9.29 1.26 4.56
CA GLY A 50 9.94 0.08 5.14
C GLY A 50 10.35 0.24 6.60
N LEU A 51 9.71 1.16 7.33
CA LEU A 51 9.99 1.43 8.74
C LEU A 51 9.28 0.44 9.68
N MET A 52 8.14 -0.13 9.25
CA MET A 52 7.42 -1.16 9.98
C MET A 52 6.60 -2.04 9.02
N PRO A 53 6.41 -3.34 9.33
CA PRO A 53 5.47 -4.18 8.59
C PRO A 53 4.02 -3.85 8.98
N LEU A 54 3.08 -4.23 8.11
CA LEU A 54 1.65 -4.21 8.42
C LEU A 54 1.12 -5.64 8.60
N PRO A 55 -0.10 -5.81 9.14
CA PRO A 55 -0.80 -7.07 9.00
C PRO A 55 -0.95 -7.43 7.51
N VAL A 56 -0.72 -8.69 7.14
CA VAL A 56 -0.81 -9.19 5.75
C VAL A 56 -2.09 -8.75 5.04
N LEU A 57 -3.21 -8.74 5.74
CA LEU A 57 -4.51 -8.30 5.18
C LEU A 57 -4.47 -6.84 4.72
N ASP A 58 -3.82 -5.96 5.48
CA ASP A 58 -3.71 -4.54 5.16
C ASP A 58 -2.72 -4.31 4.02
N GLU A 59 -1.63 -5.08 3.95
CA GLU A 59 -0.70 -5.04 2.81
C GLU A 59 -1.39 -5.44 1.50
N GLU A 60 -2.17 -6.53 1.53
CA GLU A 60 -2.97 -6.98 0.38
C GLU A 60 -4.04 -5.94 0.00
N LEU A 61 -4.68 -5.30 0.99
CA LEU A 61 -5.71 -4.29 0.74
C LEU A 61 -5.12 -2.99 0.16
N LEU A 62 -3.92 -2.59 0.58
CA LEU A 62 -3.17 -1.48 -0.05
C LEU A 62 -2.80 -1.82 -1.50
N ALA A 63 -2.44 -3.07 -1.78
CA ALA A 63 -2.16 -3.52 -3.14
C ALA A 63 -3.41 -3.50 -4.04
N VAL A 64 -4.59 -3.86 -3.49
CA VAL A 64 -5.86 -3.71 -4.21
C VAL A 64 -6.17 -2.23 -4.46
N ALA A 65 -6.08 -1.39 -3.43
CA ALA A 65 -6.36 0.03 -3.53
C ALA A 65 -5.50 0.72 -4.59
N VAL A 66 -4.18 0.49 -4.58
CA VAL A 66 -3.28 1.13 -5.55
C VAL A 66 -3.54 0.65 -6.99
N ALA A 67 -3.88 -0.64 -7.17
CA ALA A 67 -4.17 -1.19 -8.49
C ALA A 67 -5.48 -0.63 -9.07
N GLU A 68 -6.52 -0.50 -8.24
CA GLU A 68 -7.80 0.10 -8.65
C GLU A 68 -7.66 1.59 -8.98
N MET A 69 -6.92 2.34 -8.16
CA MET A 69 -6.63 3.76 -8.43
C MET A 69 -5.83 3.95 -9.72
N TYR A 70 -4.85 3.07 -9.99
CA TYR A 70 -4.06 3.12 -11.22
C TYR A 70 -4.88 2.76 -12.47
N ALA A 71 -5.83 1.83 -12.35
CA ALA A 71 -6.69 1.42 -13.46
C ALA A 71 -7.67 2.53 -13.91
N ASP A 72 -7.95 3.51 -13.06
CA ASP A 72 -8.83 4.67 -13.33
C ASP A 72 -8.06 5.92 -13.84
N THR A 73 -6.74 5.80 -14.07
CA THR A 73 -5.88 6.88 -14.59
C THR A 73 -5.73 6.79 -16.12
#